data_AF-A0A1H0DD39-F1
#
_entry.id   AF-A0A1H0DD39-F1
#
_cell.length_a   1.000
_cell.length_b   1.000
_cell.length_c   1.000
_cell.angle_alpha   90.00
_cell.angle_beta   90.00
_cell.angle_gamma   90.00
#
_symmetry.space_group_name_H-M   'P 1'
#
loop_
_entity.id
_entity.type
_entity.pdbx_description
1 polymer ?
#
loop_
_entity_poly.entity_id
_entity_poly.type
_entity_poly.pdbx_seq_one_letter_code
_entity_poly.pdbx_strand_id
1 'polypeptide(L)'
;MRYGSTTGLAGADVDELAERVQQILDGTRIPLTVWFEVAWQMVASKNGASAAHLYQVLPVGSYQTVWAMLSRLRSVMGWSDSQPLARRVEVDETYLGWVALGQGRRDVGPRAGPWLPGQ
;
A
#
# COMPACT_ATOMS: atom_id res chain seq x y z
N MET A 1 -11.03 -12.84 39.00
CA MET A 1 -10.94 -12.49 37.56
C MET A 1 -10.74 -10.98 37.48
N ARG A 2 -9.50 -10.51 37.25
CA ARG A 2 -9.17 -9.08 37.25
C ARG A 2 -9.10 -8.62 35.79
N TYR A 3 -9.98 -7.70 35.39
CA TYR A 3 -9.83 -6.98 34.13
C TYR A 3 -8.74 -5.94 34.36
N GLY A 4 -7.54 -6.20 33.84
CA GLY A 4 -6.44 -5.24 33.87
C GLY A 4 -6.84 -4.02 33.05
N SER A 5 -6.84 -2.86 33.71
CA SER A 5 -6.95 -1.54 33.12
C SER A 5 -5.79 -1.28 32.15
N THR A 6 -6.02 -1.42 30.84
CA THR A 6 -5.17 -0.85 29.79
C THR A 6 -5.72 0.52 29.42
N THR A 7 -5.55 1.50 30.30
CA THR A 7 -5.93 2.91 30.00
C THR A 7 -4.68 3.77 29.69
N GLY A 8 -3.48 3.19 29.65
CA GLY A 8 -2.23 3.96 29.53
C GLY A 8 -1.56 4.01 28.14
N LEU A 9 -1.96 3.18 27.17
CA LEU A 9 -1.18 3.01 25.92
C LEU A 9 -1.94 3.25 24.62
N ALA A 10 -3.24 3.58 24.68
CA ALA A 10 -4.03 3.81 23.46
C ALA A 10 -4.12 5.28 23.05
N GLY A 11 -3.86 6.24 23.94
CA GLY A 11 -4.03 7.68 23.67
C GLY A 11 -2.88 8.29 22.87
N ALA A 12 -1.64 7.98 23.25
CA ALA A 12 -0.44 8.53 22.59
C ALA A 12 -0.36 8.15 21.09
N ASP A 13 -0.85 6.96 20.73
CA ASP A 13 -0.84 6.46 19.35
C ASP A 13 -1.83 7.23 18.46
N VAL A 14 -3.07 7.43 18.90
CA VAL A 14 -4.04 8.22 18.12
C VAL A 14 -3.69 9.70 18.05
N ASP A 15 -3.09 10.26 19.11
CA ASP A 15 -2.64 11.65 19.12
C ASP A 15 -1.45 11.86 18.15
N GLU A 16 -0.49 10.93 18.12
CA GLU A 16 0.63 10.97 17.17
C GLU A 16 0.18 10.70 15.72
N LEU A 17 -0.79 9.80 15.50
CA LEU A 17 -1.41 9.63 14.19
C LEU A 17 -2.08 10.93 13.74
N ALA A 18 -2.83 11.58 14.63
CA ALA A 18 -3.54 12.81 14.33
C ALA A 18 -2.55 13.93 13.95
N GLU A 19 -1.43 14.05 14.66
CA GLU A 19 -0.36 15.00 14.34
C GLU A 19 0.22 14.74 12.94
N ARG A 20 0.50 13.48 12.59
CA ARG A 20 1.05 13.10 11.28
C ARG A 20 0.04 13.30 10.15
N VAL A 21 -1.23 12.98 10.39
CA VAL A 21 -2.33 13.22 9.43
C VAL A 21 -2.47 14.71 9.20
N GLN A 22 -2.40 15.52 10.25
CA GLN A 22 -2.40 16.97 10.13
C GLN A 22 -1.22 17.45 9.28
N GLN A 23 0.00 16.95 9.50
CA GLN A 23 1.18 17.34 8.74
C GLN A 23 1.07 17.04 7.23
N ILE A 24 0.41 15.95 6.83
CA ILE A 24 0.26 15.61 5.40
C ILE A 24 -0.83 16.44 4.69
N LEU A 25 -1.84 16.89 5.45
CA LEU A 25 -2.99 17.66 4.96
C LEU A 25 -2.74 19.18 5.01
N ASP A 26 -1.98 19.64 6.00
CA ASP A 26 -1.70 21.05 6.24
C ASP A 26 -0.84 21.68 5.13
N GLY A 27 -1.04 22.98 4.89
CA GLY A 27 -0.34 23.74 3.85
C GLY A 27 -0.70 23.36 2.41
N THR A 28 -1.73 22.54 2.18
CA THR A 28 -2.17 22.15 0.83
C THR A 28 -3.27 23.09 0.33
N ARG A 29 -3.19 23.49 -0.95
CA ARG A 29 -4.25 24.28 -1.62
C ARG A 29 -5.42 23.41 -2.12
N ILE A 30 -5.39 22.12 -1.79
CA ILE A 30 -6.39 21.14 -2.20
C ILE A 30 -7.49 21.16 -1.15
N PRO A 31 -8.78 21.31 -1.52
CA PRO A 31 -9.87 21.26 -0.57
C PRO A 31 -9.88 19.94 0.22
N LEU A 32 -10.17 20.00 1.52
CA LEU A 32 -10.18 18.83 2.40
C LEU A 32 -11.19 17.75 1.92
N THR A 33 -12.27 18.16 1.26
CA THR A 33 -13.24 17.24 0.62
C THR A 33 -12.59 16.33 -0.41
N VAL A 34 -11.65 16.85 -1.21
CA VAL A 34 -10.91 16.08 -2.21
C VAL A 34 -9.97 15.09 -1.54
N TRP A 35 -9.34 15.47 -0.43
CA TRP A 35 -8.53 14.55 0.38
C TRP A 35 -9.36 13.38 0.93
N PHE A 36 -10.54 13.65 1.47
CA PHE A 36 -11.44 12.61 1.96
C PHE A 36 -11.93 11.70 0.83
N GLU A 37 -12.23 12.24 -0.35
CA GLU A 37 -12.64 11.42 -1.49
C GLU A 37 -11.51 10.50 -1.96
N VAL A 38 -10.27 10.99 -2.03
CA VAL A 38 -9.09 10.16 -2.33
C VAL A 38 -8.93 9.05 -1.28
N ALA A 39 -9.06 9.40 0.01
CA ALA A 39 -8.93 8.43 1.10
C ALA A 39 -10.03 7.36 1.03
N TRP A 40 -11.28 7.74 0.77
CA TRP A 40 -12.40 6.83 0.60
C TRP A 40 -12.14 5.84 -0.54
N GLN A 41 -11.78 6.34 -1.72
CA GLN A 41 -11.52 5.48 -2.88
C GLN A 41 -10.34 4.53 -2.65
N MET A 42 -9.36 4.95 -1.85
CA MET A 42 -8.21 4.13 -1.48
C MET A 42 -8.57 2.96 -0.56
N VAL A 43 -9.45 3.17 0.42
CA VAL A 43 -9.84 2.12 1.40
C VAL A 43 -11.02 1.27 0.94
N ALA A 44 -11.90 1.80 0.10
CA ALA A 44 -13.08 1.11 -0.39
C ALA A 44 -12.82 0.25 -1.65
N SER A 45 -11.71 0.49 -2.36
CA SER A 45 -11.40 -0.26 -3.58
C SER A 45 -10.79 -1.63 -3.28
N LYS A 46 -11.46 -2.69 -3.75
CA LYS A 46 -10.98 -4.09 -3.70
C LYS A 46 -9.62 -4.30 -4.36
N ASN A 47 -9.31 -3.52 -5.40
CA ASN A 47 -8.06 -3.63 -6.16
C ASN A 47 -7.04 -2.51 -5.80
N GLY A 48 -7.32 -1.74 -4.74
CA GLY A 48 -6.60 -0.51 -4.42
C GLY A 48 -6.92 0.65 -5.37
N ALA A 49 -6.41 1.84 -5.06
CA ALA A 49 -6.62 3.05 -5.87
C ALA A 49 -5.36 3.41 -6.67
N SER A 50 -5.49 3.45 -8.00
CA SER A 50 -4.45 3.94 -8.91
C SER A 50 -4.57 5.46 -9.09
N ALA A 51 -3.42 6.14 -9.25
CA ALA A 51 -3.41 7.58 -9.50
C ALA A 51 -4.10 7.94 -10.82
N ALA A 52 -4.05 7.05 -11.82
CA ALA A 52 -4.66 7.27 -13.13
C ALA A 52 -6.19 7.24 -13.04
N HIS A 53 -6.75 6.28 -12.30
CA HIS A 53 -8.19 6.22 -12.07
C HIS A 53 -8.68 7.43 -11.26
N LEU A 54 -7.96 7.77 -10.19
CA LEU A 54 -8.31 8.92 -9.35
C LEU A 54 -8.23 10.25 -10.11
N TYR A 55 -7.26 10.40 -11.01
CA TYR A 55 -7.17 11.58 -11.87
C TYR A 55 -8.38 11.74 -12.81
N GLN A 56 -9.05 10.65 -13.20
CA GLN A 56 -10.24 10.71 -14.06
C GLN A 56 -11.51 11.13 -13.30
N VAL A 57 -11.61 10.78 -12.00
CA VAL A 57 -12.83 10.99 -11.21
C VAL A 57 -12.76 12.23 -10.32
N LEU A 58 -11.56 12.68 -9.95
CA LEU A 58 -11.38 13.82 -9.05
C LEU A 58 -11.31 15.16 -9.80
N PRO A 59 -11.80 16.26 -9.19
CA PRO A 59 -11.71 17.60 -9.75
C PRO A 59 -10.31 18.22 -9.53
N VAL A 60 -9.26 17.54 -9.98
CA VAL A 60 -7.85 17.93 -9.78
C VAL A 60 -7.12 18.06 -11.11
N GLY A 61 -6.42 19.18 -11.30
CA GLY A 61 -5.83 19.54 -12.59
C GLY A 61 -4.54 18.81 -12.97
N SER A 62 -4.01 17.92 -12.12
CA SER A 62 -2.75 17.22 -12.40
C SER A 62 -2.69 15.82 -11.82
N TYR A 63 -2.27 14.87 -12.64
CA TYR A 63 -1.94 13.51 -12.22
C TYR A 63 -0.88 13.48 -11.11
N GLN A 64 0.12 14.37 -11.19
CA GLN A 64 1.20 14.44 -10.19
C GLN A 64 0.66 14.81 -8.82
N THR A 65 -0.36 15.67 -8.77
CA THR A 65 -1.06 16.04 -7.53
C THR A 65 -1.72 14.80 -6.93
N VAL A 66 -2.47 14.04 -7.72
CA VAL A 66 -3.13 12.79 -7.26
C VAL A 66 -2.11 11.77 -6.75
N TRP A 67 -1.02 11.60 -7.49
CA TRP A 67 0.06 10.69 -7.08
C TRP A 67 0.70 11.13 -5.76
N ALA A 68 0.94 12.43 -5.58
CA ALA A 68 1.49 12.98 -4.34
C ALA A 68 0.51 12.81 -3.16
N MET A 69 -0.79 13.02 -3.38
CA MET A 69 -1.83 12.80 -2.38
C MET A 69 -1.86 11.34 -1.91
N LEU A 70 -1.90 10.40 -2.84
CA LEU A 70 -1.85 8.97 -2.54
C LEU A 70 -0.57 8.55 -1.80
N SER A 71 0.57 9.07 -2.20
CA SER A 71 1.86 8.74 -1.59
C SER A 71 1.92 9.22 -0.13
N ARG A 72 1.39 10.41 0.15
CA ARG A 72 1.27 10.93 1.51
C ARG A 72 0.33 10.09 2.36
N LEU A 73 -0.86 9.75 1.85
CA LEU A 73 -1.80 8.90 2.57
C LEU A 73 -1.21 7.51 2.88
N ARG A 74 -0.48 6.91 1.95
CA ARG A 74 0.19 5.62 2.18
C ARG A 74 1.29 5.70 3.24
N SER A 75 1.99 6.84 3.34
CA SER A 75 3.05 7.02 4.33
C SER A 75 2.55 7.00 5.78
N VAL A 76 1.28 7.39 6.01
CA VAL A 76 0.67 7.38 7.34
C VAL A 76 -0.10 6.09 7.63
N MET A 77 -0.61 5.38 6.61
CA MET A 77 -1.30 4.10 6.81
C MET A 77 -0.39 2.97 7.29
N GLY A 78 0.91 3.01 6.99
CA GLY A 78 1.87 2.00 7.46
C GLY A 78 2.43 2.26 8.86
N TRP A 79 1.86 3.19 9.61
CA TRP A 79 2.41 3.68 10.88
C TRP A 79 1.99 2.86 12.11
N SER A 80 1.16 1.82 11.96
CA SER A 80 0.79 1.00 13.12
C SER A 80 2.01 0.32 13.73
N ASP A 81 2.05 0.28 15.06
CA ASP A 81 2.94 -0.57 15.83
C ASP A 81 3.01 -1.93 15.14
N SER A 82 4.22 -2.34 14.72
CA SER A 82 4.44 -3.42 13.75
C SER A 82 4.22 -4.81 14.37
N GLN A 83 3.23 -4.91 15.24
CA GLN A 83 2.79 -6.14 15.87
C GLN A 83 1.87 -6.87 14.90
N PRO A 84 2.14 -8.15 14.61
CA PRO A 84 1.23 -8.96 13.83
C PRO A 84 -0.17 -8.94 14.45
N LEU A 85 -1.20 -8.94 13.61
CA LEU A 85 -2.57 -9.14 14.07
C LEU A 85 -2.63 -10.44 14.88
N ALA A 86 -3.06 -10.34 16.15
CA ALA A 86 -3.12 -11.47 17.07
C ALA A 86 -4.56 -11.95 17.25
N ARG A 87 -4.72 -13.22 17.70
CA ARG A 87 -6.01 -13.91 17.90
C ARG A 87 -6.68 -14.29 16.57
N ARG A 88 -8.00 -14.45 16.55
CA ARG A 88 -8.76 -14.82 15.36
C ARG A 88 -8.84 -13.62 14.43
N VAL A 89 -8.20 -13.72 13.27
CA VAL A 89 -8.21 -12.72 12.20
C VAL A 89 -9.00 -13.29 11.04
N GLU A 90 -10.00 -12.55 10.57
CA GLU A 90 -10.75 -12.84 9.35
C GLU A 90 -10.21 -11.95 8.24
N VAL A 91 -9.88 -12.55 7.10
CA VAL A 91 -9.33 -11.84 5.94
C VAL A 91 -10.29 -12.06 4.78
N ASP A 92 -10.76 -10.97 4.20
CA ASP A 92 -11.88 -10.94 3.25
C ASP A 92 -11.60 -11.78 1.99
N GLU A 93 -10.41 -11.67 1.38
CA GLU A 93 -9.96 -12.56 0.31
C GLU A 93 -8.41 -12.64 0.31
N THR A 94 -7.82 -13.84 0.44
CA THR A 94 -6.35 -14.02 0.35
C THR A 94 -6.01 -14.87 -0.87
N TYR A 95 -5.35 -14.28 -1.87
CA TYR A 95 -4.78 -15.03 -2.99
C TYR A 95 -3.45 -15.66 -2.57
N LEU A 96 -3.49 -16.92 -2.12
CA LEU A 96 -2.29 -17.72 -1.91
C LEU A 96 -1.76 -18.19 -3.27
N GLY A 97 -0.84 -17.41 -3.84
CA GLY A 97 -0.07 -17.83 -5.00
C GLY A 97 0.80 -19.03 -4.62
N TRP A 98 0.37 -20.23 -4.96
CA TRP A 98 1.23 -21.40 -4.90
C TRP A 98 2.37 -21.17 -5.90
N VAL A 99 3.60 -21.03 -5.41
CA VAL A 99 4.78 -21.25 -6.25
C VAL A 99 4.73 -22.72 -6.62
N ALA A 100 4.27 -23.03 -7.84
CA ALA A 100 4.51 -24.32 -8.44
C ALA A 100 6.03 -24.46 -8.59
N LEU A 101 6.67 -25.05 -7.59
CA LEU A 101 8.03 -25.53 -7.70
C LEU A 101 8.04 -26.59 -8.81
N GLY A 102 8.45 -26.17 -10.00
CA GLY A 102 8.83 -27.05 -11.10
C GLY A 102 7.73 -27.33 -12.12
N GLN A 103 7.73 -26.56 -13.21
CA GLN A 103 7.70 -27.17 -14.53
C GLN A 103 8.71 -26.45 -15.42
N GLY A 104 9.85 -27.12 -15.62
CA GLY A 104 10.89 -26.68 -16.51
C GLY A 104 10.42 -26.68 -17.96
N ARG A 105 10.57 -25.54 -18.62
CA ARG A 105 10.73 -25.47 -20.08
C ARG A 105 11.88 -24.51 -20.38
N ARG A 106 13.05 -25.11 -20.56
CA ARG A 106 14.11 -24.55 -21.41
C ARG A 106 14.56 -25.65 -22.35
N ASP A 107 13.76 -25.81 -23.39
CA ASP A 107 14.16 -26.30 -24.69
C ASP A 107 15.28 -25.38 -25.24
N VAL A 108 16.51 -25.62 -24.77
CA VAL A 108 17.73 -25.11 -25.42
C VAL A 108 18.08 -26.13 -26.49
N GLY A 109 17.63 -25.87 -27.73
CA GLY A 109 18.10 -26.60 -28.90
C GLY A 109 19.61 -26.37 -29.10
N PRO A 110 20.34 -27.34 -29.69
CA PRO A 110 21.78 -27.23 -29.82
C PRO A 110 22.13 -26.21 -30.91
N ARG A 111 22.67 -25.05 -30.54
CA ARG A 111 23.39 -24.19 -31.49
C ARG A 111 24.82 -24.68 -31.58
N ALA A 112 25.08 -25.49 -32.61
CA ALA A 112 26.43 -25.64 -33.14
C ALA A 112 26.87 -24.30 -33.76
N GLY A 113 28.07 -23.84 -33.40
CA GLY A 113 28.78 -22.71 -33.99
C GLY A 113 30.27 -22.81 -33.62
N PRO A 114 31.19 -22.93 -34.59
CA PRO A 114 32.53 -23.42 -34.34
C PRO A 114 33.50 -22.29 -34.03
N TRP A 115 34.14 -22.34 -32.86
CA TRP A 115 35.32 -21.54 -32.55
C TRP A 115 36.34 -22.40 -31.80
N LEU A 116 37.32 -22.93 -32.55
CA LEU A 116 38.56 -23.49 -32.02
C LEU A 116 39.57 -22.36 -31.82
N PRO A 117 40.31 -22.35 -30.71
CA PRO A 117 41.64 -21.76 -30.69
C PRO A 117 42.72 -22.81 -30.39
N GLY A 118 43.68 -22.91 -31.31
CA GLY A 118 45.10 -23.19 -31.07
C GLY A 118 45.49 -24.54 -30.49
N GLN A 119 45.94 -25.45 -31.38
CA GLN A 119 47.32 -25.92 -31.48
C GLN A 119 47.63 -26.22 -32.94
#